data_AF-A0A7C5GSQ0-F1
#
_entry.id   AF-A0A7C5GSQ0-F1
#
_cell.length_a   1.000
_cell.length_b   1.000
_cell.length_c   1.000
_cell.angle_alpha   90.00
_cell.angle_beta   90.00
_cell.angle_gamma   90.00
#
_symmetry.space_group_name_H-M   'P 1'
#
loop_
_entity.id
_entity.type
_entity.pdbx_description
1 polymer ?
#
loop_
_entity_poly.entity_id
_entity_poly.type
_entity_poly.pdbx_seq_one_letter_code
_entity_poly.pdbx_strand_id
1 'polypeptide(L)'
;EQYLIPYFIAAHPGTRNEDMLQLALWLKTNGFRADQVQAFYPSPMASATTMYHTGKNPLRKITYKSEAVETVKDPETRRLHKAFLRYHDSANWGLLRKALRTMGREELIGDGENQLIPAFDPKEQQKNYQAPRRKNSATAHKKRTASPIRTQHTGLPPNAKATTSTQSTKKKSSKNIKKNTNKRVRVKRK
;
A
#
# COMPACT_ATOMS: atom_id res chain seq x y z
N GLU A 1 -6.05 -31.26 19.24
CA GLU A 1 -5.06 -31.13 18.15
C GLU A 1 -3.98 -30.16 18.59
N GLN A 2 -2.70 -30.47 18.38
CA GLN A 2 -1.58 -29.62 18.78
C GLN A 2 -0.87 -29.14 17.51
N TYR A 3 -0.72 -27.82 17.40
CA TYR A 3 -0.11 -27.18 16.23
C TYR A 3 1.27 -26.66 16.60
N LEU A 4 2.29 -27.01 15.81
CA LEU A 4 3.62 -26.42 15.94
C LEU A 4 3.60 -25.03 15.30
N ILE A 5 3.77 -23.99 16.12
CA ILE A 5 3.93 -22.61 15.62
C ILE A 5 5.42 -22.28 15.63
N PRO A 6 6.06 -22.09 14.46
CA PRO A 6 7.47 -21.77 14.42
C PRO A 6 7.73 -20.32 14.83
N TYR A 7 8.69 -20.12 15.74
CA TYR A 7 9.16 -18.82 16.22
C TYR A 7 10.58 -18.57 15.72
N PHE A 8 10.80 -17.44 15.06
CA PHE A 8 12.11 -17.07 14.52
C PHE A 8 12.63 -15.75 15.08
N ILE A 9 13.95 -15.71 15.27
CA ILE A 9 14.68 -14.50 15.65
C ILE A 9 15.36 -13.93 14.40
N ALA A 10 15.01 -12.71 14.04
CA ALA A 10 15.65 -11.94 12.97
C ALA A 10 16.78 -11.06 13.54
N ALA A 11 17.69 -10.58 12.69
CA ALA A 11 18.74 -9.63 13.07
C ALA A 11 19.67 -10.12 14.19
N HIS A 12 19.99 -11.42 14.19
CA HIS A 12 20.95 -11.99 15.11
C HIS A 12 22.38 -11.44 14.83
N PRO A 13 23.23 -11.24 15.85
CA PRO A 13 24.64 -10.91 15.65
C PRO A 13 25.35 -11.91 14.73
N GLY A 14 26.09 -11.40 13.76
CA GLY A 14 26.79 -12.18 12.72
C GLY A 14 25.94 -12.49 11.50
N THR A 15 24.68 -12.05 11.46
CA THR A 15 23.78 -12.24 10.32
C THR A 15 23.84 -11.06 9.36
N ARG A 16 24.04 -11.35 8.07
CA ARG A 16 24.00 -10.38 6.97
C ARG A 16 22.66 -10.43 6.23
N ASN A 17 22.43 -9.50 5.31
CA ASN A 17 21.20 -9.47 4.52
C ASN A 17 21.07 -10.73 3.64
N GLU A 18 22.19 -11.22 3.13
CA GLU A 18 22.28 -12.43 2.32
C GLU A 18 21.87 -13.68 3.11
N ASP A 19 22.27 -13.78 4.38
CA ASP A 19 21.92 -14.92 5.24
C ASP A 19 20.42 -14.96 5.51
N MET A 20 19.80 -13.80 5.76
CA MET A 20 18.35 -13.69 5.95
C MET A 20 17.57 -14.00 4.67
N LEU A 21 18.10 -13.60 3.51
CA LEU A 21 17.54 -13.97 2.21
C LEU A 21 17.59 -15.49 2.00
N GLN A 22 18.74 -16.11 2.25
CA GLN A 22 18.90 -17.57 2.15
C GLN A 22 17.95 -18.31 3.09
N LEU A 23 17.80 -17.84 4.33
CA LEU A 23 16.84 -18.41 5.27
C LEU A 23 15.40 -18.26 4.77
N ALA A 24 15.03 -17.11 4.20
CA ALA A 24 13.70 -16.90 3.63
C ALA A 24 13.41 -17.86 2.46
N LEU A 25 14.39 -18.10 1.60
CA LEU A 25 14.28 -19.09 0.52
C LEU A 25 14.11 -20.50 1.08
N TRP A 26 14.93 -20.87 2.07
CA TRP A 26 14.82 -22.17 2.74
C TRP A 26 13.43 -22.36 3.36
N LEU A 27 12.89 -21.35 4.05
CA LEU A 27 11.54 -21.39 4.62
C LEU A 27 10.49 -21.62 3.52
N LYS A 28 10.59 -20.88 2.41
CA LYS A 28 9.67 -21.03 1.28
C LYS A 28 9.72 -22.44 0.68
N THR A 29 10.91 -22.97 0.41
CA THR A 29 11.08 -24.32 -0.17
C THR A 29 10.54 -25.41 0.75
N ASN A 30 10.63 -25.22 2.07
CA ASN A 30 10.12 -26.19 3.05
C ASN A 30 8.65 -25.93 3.45
N GLY A 31 7.96 -24.99 2.80
CA GLY A 31 6.55 -24.69 3.07
C GLY A 31 6.27 -24.01 4.42
N PHE A 32 7.28 -23.45 5.08
CA PHE A 32 7.12 -22.75 6.35
C PHE A 32 6.78 -21.28 6.16
N ARG A 33 5.71 -20.84 6.82
CA ARG A 33 5.31 -19.42 6.90
C ARG A 33 5.42 -18.96 8.35
N ALA A 34 6.45 -18.15 8.63
CA ALA A 34 6.71 -17.66 9.97
C ALA A 34 5.83 -16.43 10.27
N ASP A 35 4.80 -16.59 11.09
CA ASP A 35 4.03 -15.43 11.56
C ASP A 35 4.69 -14.79 12.80
N GLN A 36 5.31 -15.61 13.65
CA GLN A 36 6.01 -15.15 14.85
C GLN A 36 7.49 -14.88 14.55
N VAL A 37 7.77 -13.62 14.21
CA VAL A 37 9.14 -13.15 14.00
C VAL A 37 9.45 -11.97 14.91
N GLN A 38 10.49 -12.15 15.74
CA GLN A 38 11.00 -11.13 16.64
C GLN A 38 12.41 -10.72 16.23
N ALA A 39 12.69 -9.42 16.25
CA ALA A 39 14.06 -8.96 16.11
C ALA A 39 14.85 -9.28 17.39
N PHE A 40 16.09 -9.72 17.23
CA PHE A 40 16.99 -10.00 18.35
C PHE A 40 17.02 -8.83 19.32
N TYR A 41 16.91 -9.16 20.61
CA TYR A 41 17.05 -8.24 21.71
C TYR A 41 18.15 -8.76 22.64
N PRO A 42 19.16 -7.95 23.00
CA PRO A 42 20.25 -8.40 23.85
C PRO A 42 19.74 -8.76 25.24
N SER A 43 19.64 -10.06 25.52
CA SER A 43 19.30 -10.60 26.83
C SER A 43 20.56 -10.86 27.65
N PRO A 44 20.57 -10.62 28.98
CA PRO A 44 21.67 -11.08 29.82
C PRO A 44 21.87 -12.60 29.69
N MET A 45 23.08 -13.06 29.98
CA MET A 45 23.51 -14.47 29.95
C MET A 45 23.49 -15.16 28.56
N ALA A 46 23.19 -14.45 27.47
CA ALA A 46 23.26 -14.99 26.12
C ALA A 46 24.59 -14.65 25.43
N SER A 47 25.27 -15.64 24.83
CA SER A 47 26.51 -15.42 24.05
C SER A 47 26.30 -14.46 22.87
N ALA A 48 25.11 -14.48 22.26
CA ALA A 48 24.72 -13.53 21.23
C ALA A 48 24.74 -12.08 21.73
N THR A 49 24.38 -11.83 22.99
CA THR A 49 24.46 -10.49 23.58
C THR A 49 25.91 -10.04 23.72
N THR A 50 26.82 -10.93 24.10
CA THR A 50 28.25 -10.65 24.05
C THR A 50 28.70 -10.29 22.64
N MET A 51 28.25 -11.03 21.62
CA MET A 51 28.52 -10.70 20.21
C MET A 51 27.95 -9.33 19.82
N TYR A 52 26.74 -9.01 20.25
CA TYR A 52 26.04 -7.75 19.98
C TYR A 52 26.80 -6.52 20.51
N HIS A 53 27.39 -6.64 21.72
CA HIS A 53 28.11 -5.55 22.35
C HIS A 53 29.59 -5.50 21.95
N THR A 54 30.27 -6.64 21.86
CA THR A 54 31.72 -6.69 21.61
C THR A 54 32.09 -6.76 20.13
N GLY A 55 31.17 -7.19 19.26
CA GLY A 55 31.48 -7.46 17.86
C GLY A 55 32.50 -8.59 17.68
N LYS A 56 32.61 -9.52 18.63
CA LYS A 56 33.51 -10.68 18.59
C LYS A 56 32.75 -11.96 18.90
N ASN A 57 33.22 -13.08 18.37
CA ASN A 57 32.66 -14.40 18.68
C ASN A 57 33.23 -14.91 20.02
N PRO A 58 32.43 -15.02 21.09
CA PRO A 58 32.90 -15.43 22.41
C PRO A 58 33.20 -16.93 22.51
N LEU A 59 32.78 -17.74 21.52
CA LEU A 59 33.00 -19.19 21.49
C LEU A 59 34.40 -19.58 21.00
N ARG A 60 35.20 -18.60 20.56
CA ARG A 60 36.57 -18.79 20.06
C ARG A 60 37.53 -17.92 20.87
N LYS A 61 38.81 -18.30 20.90
CA LYS A 61 39.85 -17.50 21.54
C LYS A 61 39.88 -16.09 20.92
N ILE A 62 39.69 -15.07 21.75
CA ILE A 62 39.71 -13.67 21.33
C ILE A 62 41.17 -13.18 21.33
N THR A 63 41.62 -12.71 20.17
CA THR A 63 42.93 -12.11 19.94
C THR A 63 42.74 -10.84 19.11
N TYR A 64 43.79 -10.04 18.95
CA TYR A 64 43.74 -8.85 18.09
C TYR A 64 43.43 -9.18 16.62
N LYS A 65 43.72 -10.41 16.18
CA LYS A 65 43.45 -10.90 14.81
C LYS A 65 42.08 -11.57 14.66
N SER A 66 41.29 -11.69 15.73
CA SER A 66 39.99 -12.37 15.66
C SER A 66 39.03 -11.62 14.75
N GLU A 67 38.27 -12.36 13.95
CA GLU A 67 37.25 -11.83 13.05
C GLU A 67 36.25 -10.94 13.79
N ALA A 68 35.79 -9.89 13.10
CA ALA A 68 34.73 -9.03 13.59
C ALA A 68 33.37 -9.65 13.25
N VAL A 69 32.48 -9.67 14.23
CA VAL A 69 31.09 -10.07 14.06
C VAL A 69 30.28 -8.82 13.76
N GLU A 70 29.68 -8.78 12.58
CA GLU A 70 28.78 -7.71 12.17
C GLU A 70 27.48 -7.76 12.99
N THR A 71 26.98 -6.61 13.45
CA THR A 71 25.80 -6.55 14.32
C THR A 71 24.77 -5.58 13.77
N VAL A 72 23.54 -6.05 13.63
CA VAL A 72 22.46 -5.26 13.04
C VAL A 72 21.79 -4.41 14.12
N LYS A 73 22.28 -3.17 14.25
CA LYS A 73 21.74 -2.18 15.20
C LYS A 73 20.74 -1.23 14.55
N ASP A 74 20.90 -1.00 13.26
CA ASP A 74 20.08 -0.09 12.47
C ASP A 74 18.60 -0.55 12.36
N PRO A 75 17.61 0.29 12.70
CA PRO A 75 16.20 -0.08 12.65
C PRO A 75 15.69 -0.52 11.27
N GLU A 76 16.17 0.12 10.19
CA GLU A 76 15.75 -0.21 8.83
C GLU A 76 16.23 -1.61 8.43
N THR A 77 17.49 -1.93 8.74
CA THR A 77 18.06 -3.25 8.48
C THR A 77 17.38 -4.33 9.33
N ARG A 78 17.06 -4.05 10.61
CA ARG A 78 16.29 -4.97 11.47
C ARG A 78 14.89 -5.22 10.92
N ARG A 79 14.24 -4.18 10.39
CA ARG A 79 12.94 -4.29 9.72
C ARG A 79 13.04 -5.12 8.45
N LEU A 80 14.10 -4.94 7.66
CA LEU A 80 14.37 -5.74 6.47
C LEU A 80 14.58 -7.22 6.80
N HIS A 81 15.38 -7.54 7.81
CA HIS A 81 15.61 -8.92 8.27
C HIS A 81 14.31 -9.59 8.68
N LYS A 82 13.47 -8.87 9.44
CA LYS A 82 12.13 -9.35 9.81
C LYS A 82 11.23 -9.53 8.58
N ALA A 83 11.32 -8.65 7.59
CA ALA A 83 10.55 -8.74 6.36
C ALA A 83 10.93 -9.98 5.54
N PHE A 84 12.20 -10.37 5.49
CA PHE A 84 12.64 -11.59 4.80
C PHE A 84 11.96 -12.84 5.35
N LEU A 85 11.91 -12.98 6.68
CA LEU A 85 11.26 -14.14 7.31
C LEU A 85 9.73 -14.14 7.17
N ARG A 86 9.13 -12.95 6.97
CA ARG A 86 7.70 -12.76 6.70
C ARG A 86 7.45 -12.40 5.24
N TYR A 87 8.08 -13.15 4.32
CA TYR A 87 8.00 -12.89 2.87
C TYR A 87 6.58 -12.96 2.31
N HIS A 88 5.69 -13.75 2.94
CA HIS A 88 4.28 -13.90 2.53
C HIS A 88 3.42 -12.68 2.88
N ASP A 89 3.87 -11.82 3.79
CA ASP A 89 3.11 -10.64 4.18
C ASP A 89 3.24 -9.53 3.12
N SER A 90 2.11 -9.22 2.46
CA SER A 90 2.03 -8.17 1.43
C SER A 90 2.50 -6.80 1.91
N ALA A 91 2.40 -6.50 3.22
CA ALA A 91 2.92 -5.24 3.75
C ALA A 91 4.44 -5.08 3.58
N ASN A 92 5.17 -6.19 3.43
CA ASN A 92 6.62 -6.22 3.32
C ASN A 92 7.12 -6.20 1.87
N TRP A 93 6.29 -6.49 0.87
CA TRP A 93 6.73 -6.67 -0.51
C TRP A 93 7.41 -5.45 -1.11
N GLY A 94 6.94 -4.24 -0.80
CA GLY A 94 7.59 -3.01 -1.23
C GLY A 94 9.02 -2.85 -0.70
N LEU A 95 9.26 -3.24 0.56
CA LEU A 95 10.59 -3.22 1.18
C LEU A 95 11.49 -4.31 0.58
N LEU A 96 10.96 -5.54 0.49
CA LEU A 96 11.69 -6.69 -0.07
C LEU A 96 12.09 -6.46 -1.52
N ARG A 97 11.20 -5.89 -2.34
CA ARG A 97 11.49 -5.57 -3.74
C ARG A 97 12.64 -4.59 -3.88
N LYS A 98 12.67 -3.54 -3.04
CA LYS A 98 13.78 -2.58 -3.03
C LYS A 98 15.09 -3.28 -2.64
N ALA A 99 15.07 -4.07 -1.57
CA ALA A 99 16.25 -4.79 -1.10
C ALA A 99 16.78 -5.80 -2.14
N LEU A 100 15.91 -6.61 -2.75
CA LEU A 100 16.27 -7.58 -3.77
C LEU A 100 16.91 -6.91 -4.99
N ARG A 101 16.38 -5.76 -5.45
CA ARG A 101 16.99 -4.96 -6.52
C ARG A 101 18.38 -4.46 -6.14
N THR A 102 18.54 -3.90 -4.94
CA THR A 102 19.83 -3.43 -4.45
C THR A 102 20.85 -4.57 -4.34
N MET A 103 20.40 -5.77 -3.98
CA MET A 103 21.24 -6.97 -3.88
C MET A 103 21.51 -7.64 -5.25
N GLY A 104 20.92 -7.14 -6.34
CA GLY A 104 21.03 -7.76 -7.67
C GLY A 104 20.30 -9.09 -7.78
N ARG A 105 19.32 -9.36 -6.90
CA ARG A 105 18.54 -10.61 -6.81
C ARG A 105 17.13 -10.46 -7.38
N GLU A 106 17.01 -9.80 -8.52
CA GLU A 106 15.72 -9.54 -9.16
C GLU A 106 15.03 -10.80 -9.67
N GLU A 107 15.77 -11.89 -9.90
CA GLU A 107 15.23 -13.18 -10.31
C GLU A 107 14.30 -13.80 -9.25
N LEU A 108 14.38 -13.33 -8.01
CA LEU A 108 13.51 -13.75 -6.91
C LEU A 108 12.17 -12.98 -6.87
N ILE A 109 11.89 -12.15 -7.88
CA ILE A 109 10.64 -11.40 -7.99
C ILE A 109 9.80 -12.00 -9.11
N GLY A 110 8.66 -12.60 -8.76
CA GLY A 110 7.73 -13.21 -9.71
C GLY A 110 6.75 -14.18 -9.05
N ASP A 111 5.85 -14.74 -9.86
CA ASP A 111 4.73 -15.56 -9.38
C ASP A 111 5.00 -17.09 -9.46
N GLY A 112 6.20 -17.47 -9.85
CA GLY A 112 6.72 -18.83 -9.92
C GLY A 112 7.25 -19.37 -8.58
N GLU A 113 7.55 -20.67 -8.60
CA GLU A 113 7.88 -21.45 -7.40
C GLU A 113 9.18 -20.98 -6.73
N ASN A 114 10.21 -20.70 -7.53
CA ASN A 114 11.55 -20.30 -7.06
C ASN A 114 11.70 -18.81 -6.73
N GLN A 115 10.65 -18.00 -6.92
CA GLN A 115 10.69 -16.56 -6.61
C GLN A 115 10.27 -16.32 -5.16
N LEU A 116 10.83 -15.35 -4.45
CA LEU A 116 10.48 -15.12 -3.05
C LEU A 116 9.18 -14.32 -2.88
N ILE A 117 8.98 -13.29 -3.71
CA ILE A 117 7.83 -12.37 -3.66
C ILE A 117 7.15 -12.27 -5.03
N PRO A 118 5.83 -12.01 -5.08
CA PRO A 118 5.11 -11.88 -6.36
C PRO A 118 5.56 -10.67 -7.18
N ALA A 119 5.30 -10.74 -8.49
CA ALA A 119 5.62 -9.65 -9.41
C ALA A 119 4.79 -8.39 -9.09
N PHE A 120 3.51 -8.56 -8.76
CA PHE A 120 2.58 -7.47 -8.47
C PHE A 120 2.01 -7.57 -7.06
N ASP A 121 1.79 -6.42 -6.42
CA ASP A 121 1.06 -6.34 -5.15
C ASP A 121 -0.44 -6.04 -5.41
N PRO A 122 -1.37 -6.92 -5.01
CA PRO A 122 -2.82 -6.67 -5.09
C PRO A 122 -3.24 -5.39 -4.37
N LYS A 123 -2.55 -4.98 -3.29
CA LYS A 123 -2.84 -3.73 -2.58
C LYS A 123 -2.40 -2.51 -3.38
N GLU A 124 -1.33 -2.61 -4.18
CA GLU A 124 -0.97 -1.57 -5.14
C GLU A 124 -1.95 -1.52 -6.31
N GLN A 125 -2.47 -2.66 -6.78
CA GLN A 125 -3.52 -2.70 -7.80
C GLN A 125 -4.82 -2.00 -7.35
N GLN A 126 -5.18 -2.13 -6.06
CA GLN A 126 -6.33 -1.39 -5.49
C GLN A 126 -6.07 0.10 -5.31
N LYS A 127 -4.81 0.54 -5.26
CA LYS A 127 -4.41 1.94 -5.42
C LYS A 127 -4.40 2.35 -6.90
N ASN A 128 -5.32 1.81 -7.70
CA ASN A 128 -5.68 2.37 -8.99
C ASN A 128 -5.87 3.88 -8.81
N TYR A 129 -5.04 4.64 -9.52
CA TYR A 129 -4.95 6.08 -9.49
C TYR A 129 -6.34 6.69 -9.73
N GLN A 130 -7.08 7.00 -8.66
CA GLN A 130 -8.25 7.86 -8.75
C GLN A 130 -7.73 9.27 -8.98
N ALA A 131 -7.57 9.65 -10.24
CA ALA A 131 -7.28 11.03 -10.60
C ALA A 131 -8.29 11.93 -9.85
N PRO A 132 -7.89 13.05 -9.24
CA PRO A 132 -8.80 14.03 -8.66
C PRO A 132 -9.59 14.74 -9.78
N ARG A 133 -10.46 14.01 -10.46
CA ARG A 133 -11.35 14.44 -11.54
C ARG A 133 -12.67 13.74 -11.20
N ARG A 134 -13.73 14.41 -10.75
CA ARG A 134 -14.28 15.70 -11.15
C ARG A 134 -15.09 16.27 -9.97
N LYS A 135 -14.79 17.51 -9.56
CA LYS A 135 -15.73 18.35 -8.77
C LYS A 135 -17.04 18.68 -9.52
N ASN A 136 -17.19 18.18 -10.74
CA ASN A 136 -18.35 18.37 -11.62
C ASN A 136 -19.02 17.02 -11.92
N SER A 137 -19.45 16.29 -10.88
CA SER A 137 -20.44 15.22 -11.07
C SER A 137 -21.84 15.85 -11.07
N ALA A 138 -22.73 15.36 -11.95
CA ALA A 138 -24.11 15.86 -12.04
C ALA A 138 -24.86 15.72 -10.70
N THR A 139 -24.49 14.73 -9.89
CA THR A 139 -24.96 14.51 -8.53
C THR A 139 -24.51 15.59 -7.54
N ALA A 140 -23.24 16.04 -7.62
CA ALA A 140 -22.75 17.15 -6.79
C ALA A 140 -23.39 18.50 -7.20
N HIS A 141 -23.66 18.70 -8.49
CA HIS A 141 -24.37 19.88 -8.98
C HIS A 141 -25.84 19.91 -8.50
N LYS A 142 -26.57 18.78 -8.60
CA LYS A 142 -27.92 18.64 -8.03
C LYS A 142 -27.97 18.97 -6.53
N LYS A 143 -26.96 18.55 -5.76
CA LYS A 143 -26.91 18.79 -4.31
C LYS A 143 -26.69 20.27 -3.97
N ARG A 144 -26.02 21.05 -4.83
CA ARG A 144 -25.82 22.49 -4.67
C ARG A 144 -27.02 23.33 -5.13
N THR A 145 -27.75 22.87 -6.14
CA THR A 145 -28.91 23.59 -6.69
C THR A 145 -30.23 23.22 -6.02
N ALA A 146 -30.28 22.13 -5.25
CA ALA A 146 -31.51 21.64 -4.60
C ALA A 146 -31.87 22.39 -3.31
N SER A 147 -30.98 23.21 -2.75
CA SER A 147 -31.25 23.93 -1.50
C SER A 147 -30.97 25.42 -1.68
N PRO A 148 -32.00 26.29 -1.60
CA PRO A 148 -31.78 27.73 -1.61
C PRO A 148 -30.97 28.11 -0.36
N ILE A 149 -29.87 28.83 -0.56
CA ILE A 149 -29.04 29.34 0.54
C ILE A 149 -29.86 30.39 1.28
N ARG A 150 -30.31 30.07 2.49
CA ARG A 150 -31.01 31.00 3.40
C ARG A 150 -30.00 31.62 4.34
N THR A 151 -29.71 32.90 4.15
CA THR A 151 -29.01 33.72 5.14
C THR A 151 -29.96 34.00 6.30
N GLN A 152 -29.60 33.56 7.50
CA GLN A 152 -30.34 33.86 8.72
C GLN A 152 -30.04 35.29 9.14
N HIS A 153 -30.90 36.23 8.76
CA HIS A 153 -30.97 37.54 9.40
C HIS A 153 -32.41 37.77 9.87
N THR A 154 -32.56 37.76 11.18
CA THR A 154 -33.62 38.31 12.04
C THR A 154 -35.02 38.58 11.44
N GLY A 155 -36.01 37.78 11.86
CA GLY A 155 -37.18 38.37 12.51
C GLY A 155 -38.61 38.15 11.98
N LEU A 156 -38.88 37.38 10.92
CA LEU A 156 -40.27 37.13 10.48
C LEU A 156 -40.58 35.63 10.29
N PRO A 157 -41.68 35.09 10.87
CA PRO A 157 -42.03 33.68 10.72
C PRO A 157 -42.59 33.34 9.32
N PRO A 158 -42.35 32.13 8.80
CA PRO A 158 -42.79 31.71 7.47
C PRO A 158 -44.31 31.46 7.47
N ASN A 159 -45.01 32.18 6.59
CA ASN A 159 -46.47 32.10 6.51
C ASN A 159 -46.93 30.75 5.95
N ALA A 160 -47.91 30.16 6.62
CA ALA A 160 -48.52 28.88 6.28
C ALA A 160 -49.44 28.99 5.05
N LYS A 161 -49.54 27.85 4.34
CA LYS A 161 -50.33 27.55 3.12
C LYS A 161 -51.60 28.40 2.92
N ALA A 162 -51.73 28.97 1.72
CA ALA A 162 -53.00 29.40 1.16
C ALA A 162 -53.30 28.65 -0.15
N THR A 163 -54.57 28.30 -0.27
CA THR A 163 -55.25 27.34 -1.13
C THR A 163 -55.48 27.79 -2.57
N THR A 164 -55.68 26.78 -3.42
CA THR A 164 -56.27 26.72 -4.76
C THR A 164 -57.29 27.81 -5.11
N SER A 165 -57.15 28.41 -6.29
CA SER A 165 -58.30 28.79 -7.12
C SER A 165 -57.95 28.81 -8.62
N THR A 166 -58.87 28.22 -9.37
CA THR A 166 -58.92 28.08 -10.83
C THR A 166 -59.28 29.41 -11.50
N GLN A 167 -58.65 29.78 -12.63
CA GLN A 167 -59.38 30.34 -13.76
C GLN A 167 -58.59 30.39 -15.09
N SER A 168 -59.39 30.28 -16.13
CA SER A 168 -59.18 29.94 -17.54
C SER A 168 -58.73 31.09 -18.46
N THR A 169 -58.00 30.68 -19.52
CA THR A 169 -58.07 31.16 -20.93
C THR A 169 -57.75 32.61 -21.31
N LYS A 170 -56.69 32.82 -22.12
CA LYS A 170 -56.77 33.15 -23.56
C LYS A 170 -55.40 33.29 -24.26
N LYS A 171 -55.19 32.43 -25.25
CA LYS A 171 -54.62 32.64 -26.61
C LYS A 171 -53.68 33.85 -26.85
N LYS A 172 -52.46 33.58 -27.35
CA LYS A 172 -52.06 33.89 -28.75
C LYS A 172 -50.67 33.31 -29.11
N SER A 173 -50.62 32.80 -30.34
CA SER A 173 -49.51 32.25 -31.12
C SER A 173 -48.32 33.21 -31.30
N SER A 174 -47.08 32.74 -31.30
CA SER A 174 -46.22 32.43 -32.48
C SER A 174 -44.77 32.60 -31.99
N LYS A 175 -43.69 31.96 -32.45
CA LYS A 175 -43.30 31.39 -33.74
C LYS A 175 -42.12 30.43 -33.47
N ASN A 176 -42.15 29.25 -34.08
CA ASN A 176 -41.04 28.29 -34.13
C ASN A 176 -39.91 28.83 -35.03
N ILE A 177 -38.66 28.78 -34.57
CA ILE A 177 -37.49 28.79 -35.46
C ILE A 177 -36.87 27.40 -35.44
N LYS A 178 -36.89 26.78 -36.63
CA LYS A 178 -36.47 25.41 -36.91
C LYS A 178 -34.96 25.24 -36.80
N LYS A 179 -34.57 24.11 -36.22
CA LYS A 179 -33.29 23.43 -36.43
C LYS A 179 -33.03 23.29 -37.92
N ASN A 180 -31.81 23.61 -38.36
CA ASN A 180 -31.31 23.21 -39.66
C ASN A 180 -30.12 22.26 -39.47
N THR A 181 -30.34 21.01 -39.84
CA THR A 181 -29.34 19.96 -39.99
C THR A 181 -29.42 19.46 -41.42
N ASN A 182 -28.26 19.38 -42.09
CA ASN A 182 -27.91 18.61 -43.29
C ASN A 182 -27.01 19.48 -44.18
N LYS A 183 -26.03 19.00 -44.94
CA LYS A 183 -25.42 17.69 -45.16
C LYS A 183 -24.22 17.97 -46.08
N ARG A 184 -23.20 17.12 -45.94
CA ARG A 184 -22.39 16.53 -47.03
C ARG A 184 -21.43 17.39 -47.88
N VAL A 185 -20.21 16.84 -47.89
CA VAL A 185 -19.34 16.50 -49.03
C VAL A 185 -18.46 17.63 -49.59
N ARG A 186 -17.15 17.42 -49.45
CA ARG A 186 -16.24 17.59 -50.59
C ARG A 186 -15.04 16.65 -50.49
N VAL A 187 -14.79 16.03 -51.64
CA VAL A 187 -13.77 15.04 -51.95
C VAL A 187 -12.51 15.73 -52.50
N LYS A 188 -11.35 15.11 -52.24
CA LYS A 188 -10.10 15.05 -53.04
C LYS A 188 -9.02 16.16 -52.97
N ARG A 189 -7.79 15.60 -52.91
CA ARG A 189 -6.47 16.02 -53.45
C ARG A 189 -5.68 17.00 -52.57
N LYS A 190 -4.36 16.85 -52.37
CA LYS A 190 -3.31 16.08 -53.06
C LYS A 190 -2.55 15.20 -52.08
#